data_AF-A0A1Q7UAN7-F1
#
_entry.id   AF-A0A1Q7UAN7-F1
#
_cell.length_a   1.000
_cell.length_b   1.000
_cell.length_c   1.000
_cell.angle_alpha   90.00
_cell.angle_beta   90.00
_cell.angle_gamma   90.00
#
_symmetry.space_group_name_H-M   'P 1'
#
loop_
_entity.id
_entity.type
_entity.pdbx_description
1 polymer ?
#
loop_
_entity_poly.entity_id
_entity_poly.type
_entity_poly.pdbx_seq_one_letter_code
_entity_poly.pdbx_strand_id
1 'polypeptide(L)' 'MDTITGGNDLAAAQRQKATMARAKRSLGEATADAVRANAGYRAVSAMPGLDGSRPLAEVTLVHGDEWKIITVRLD' A
#
# COMPACT_ATOMS: atom_id res chain seq x y z
N MET A 1 -20.98 19.54 4.73
CA MET A 1 -19.58 19.70 5.11
C MET A 1 -19.34 18.70 6.23
N ASP A 2 -19.08 17.43 5.88
CA ASP A 2 -18.79 16.42 6.90
C ASP A 2 -17.37 16.64 7.40
N THR A 3 -17.30 17.44 8.46
CA THR A 3 -16.11 17.62 9.26
C THR A 3 -15.69 16.25 9.81
N ILE A 4 -14.42 15.90 9.62
CA ILE A 4 -13.78 14.77 10.30
C ILE A 4 -13.70 15.13 11.80
N THR A 5 -14.81 14.95 12.52
CA THR A 5 -14.93 15.16 13.96
C THR A 5 -15.40 13.87 14.61
N GLY A 6 -14.45 13.02 15.01
CA GLY A 6 -14.73 11.91 15.91
C GLY A 6 -13.44 11.19 16.28
N GLY A 7 -13.14 11.06 17.58
CA GLY A 7 -11.90 10.43 18.08
C GLY A 7 -11.63 9.00 17.58
N ASN A 8 -12.58 8.37 16.90
CA ASN A 8 -12.40 7.10 16.19
C ASN A 8 -11.52 7.23 14.94
N ASP A 9 -11.59 8.32 14.18
CA ASP A 9 -10.79 8.51 12.97
C ASP A 9 -9.32 8.76 13.31
N LEU A 10 -9.07 9.52 14.39
CA LEU A 10 -7.72 9.72 14.91
C LEU A 10 -7.11 8.40 15.41
N ALA A 11 -7.89 7.57 16.10
CA ALA A 11 -7.44 6.27 16.58
C ALA A 11 -7.14 5.30 15.43
N ALA A 12 -7.97 5.29 14.37
CA ALA A 12 -7.72 4.51 13.17
C ALA A 12 -6.44 4.97 12.45
N ALA A 13 -6.26 6.28 12.26
CA ALA A 13 -5.06 6.86 11.66
C ALA A 13 -3.79 6.57 12.48
N GLN A 14 -3.87 6.63 13.81
CA GLN A 14 -2.75 6.30 14.71
C GLN A 14 -2.40 4.81 14.67
N ARG A 15 -3.39 3.90 14.62
CA ARG A 15 -3.15 2.47 14.45
C ARG A 15 -2.50 2.18 13.11
N GLN A 16 -2.99 2.79 12.03
CA GLN A 16 -2.40 2.65 10.71
C GLN A 16 -0.94 3.14 10.70
N LYS A 17 -0.65 4.28 11.33
CA LYS A 17 0.71 4.79 11.52
C LYS A 17 1.60 3.84 12.32
N ALA A 18 1.11 3.32 13.44
CA ALA A 18 1.88 2.41 14.29
C ALA A 18 2.16 1.06 13.62
N THR A 19 1.24 0.55 12.79
CA THR A 19 1.47 -0.67 12.02
C THR A 19 2.39 -0.43 10.83
N MET A 20 2.30 0.71 10.14
CA MET A 20 3.28 1.10 9.13
C MET A 20 4.68 1.31 9.72
N ALA A 21 4.79 1.75 10.98
CA ALA A 21 6.08 1.79 11.66
C ALA A 21 6.71 0.40 11.88
N ARG A 22 5.92 -0.68 11.79
CA ARG A 22 6.41 -2.07 11.84
C ARG A 22 6.81 -2.62 10.46
N ALA A 23 6.52 -1.90 9.38
CA ALA A 23 7.02 -2.26 8.06
C ALA A 23 8.55 -2.25 8.07
N LYS A 24 9.15 -3.36 7.64
CA LYS A 24 10.60 -3.49 7.47
C LYS A 24 11.06 -3.12 6.07
N ARG A 25 10.11 -3.01 5.13
CA ARG A 25 10.35 -2.69 3.73
C ARG A 25 9.66 -1.38 3.39
N SER A 26 10.32 -0.56 2.58
CA SER A 26 9.75 0.68 2.05
C SER A 26 8.74 0.38 0.93
N LEU A 27 7.81 1.33 0.70
CA LEU A 27 6.92 1.27 -0.46
C LEU A 27 7.70 1.25 -1.78
N GLY A 28 8.84 1.93 -1.84
CA GLY A 28 9.73 1.93 -3.01
C GLY A 28 10.28 0.54 -3.32
N GLU A 29 10.79 -0.18 -2.32
CA GLU A 29 11.29 -1.55 -2.48
C GLU A 29 10.17 -2.52 -2.88
N ALA A 30 8.99 -2.40 -2.27
CA ALA A 30 7.83 -3.22 -2.61
C ALA A 30 7.37 -2.97 -4.06
N THR A 31 7.39 -1.71 -4.50
CA THR A 31 7.06 -1.32 -5.87
C THR A 31 8.09 -1.83 -6.88
N ALA A 32 9.38 -1.75 -6.55
CA ALA A 32 10.45 -2.25 -7.40
C ALA A 32 10.34 -3.77 -7.60
N ASP A 33 10.06 -4.52 -6.53
CA ASP A 33 9.82 -5.96 -6.63
C ASP A 33 8.55 -6.29 -7.41
N ALA A 34 7.47 -5.54 -7.20
CA ALA A 34 6.24 -5.65 -7.97
C ALA A 34 6.47 -5.51 -9.49
N VAL A 35 7.24 -4.49 -9.90
CA VAL A 35 7.59 -4.30 -11.32
C VAL A 35 8.52 -5.39 -11.83
N ARG A 36 9.53 -5.79 -11.05
CA ARG A 36 10.48 -6.85 -11.43
C ARG A 36 9.80 -8.20 -11.64
N ALA A 37 8.81 -8.53 -10.82
CA ALA A 37 8.02 -9.76 -10.95
C ALA A 37 6.99 -9.71 -12.10
N ASN A 38 6.71 -8.53 -12.64
CA ASN A 38 5.69 -8.30 -13.67
C ASN A 38 6.31 -7.59 -14.88
N ALA A 39 7.19 -8.30 -15.58
CA ALA A 39 7.85 -7.79 -16.78
C ALA A 39 6.82 -7.24 -17.80
N GLY A 40 7.12 -6.07 -18.37
CA GLY A 40 6.22 -5.35 -19.27
C GLY A 40 5.24 -4.41 -18.56
N TYR A 41 4.92 -4.63 -17.29
CA TYR A 41 4.05 -3.72 -16.54
C TYR A 41 4.84 -2.56 -15.94
N ARG A 42 4.17 -1.42 -15.78
CA ARG A 42 4.66 -0.23 -15.07
C ARG A 42 3.80 0.02 -13.84
N ALA A 43 4.45 0.30 -12.71
CA ALA A 43 3.74 0.76 -11.52
C ALA A 43 3.33 2.22 -11.70
N VAL A 44 2.03 2.49 -11.51
CA VAL A 44 1.46 3.84 -11.61
C VAL A 44 0.98 4.36 -10.25
N SER A 45 0.78 3.47 -9.29
CA SER A 45 0.40 3.79 -7.91
C SER A 45 0.90 2.72 -6.96
N ALA A 46 1.32 3.13 -5.77
CA ALA A 46 1.67 2.25 -4.67
C ALA A 46 1.12 2.85 -3.37
N MET A 47 0.11 2.20 -2.81
CA MET A 47 -0.58 2.68 -1.61
C MET A 47 -0.27 1.77 -0.42
N PRO A 48 0.11 2.33 0.73
CA PRO A 48 0.24 1.55 1.96
C PRO A 48 -1.14 1.12 2.46
N GLY A 49 -1.27 -0.14 2.83
CA GLY A 49 -2.50 -0.72 3.35
C GLY A 49 -2.25 -1.69 4.49
N LEU A 50 -3.33 -2.28 4.98
CA LEU A 50 -3.31 -3.29 6.05
C LEU A 50 -4.15 -4.48 5.62
N ASP A 51 -3.59 -5.68 5.74
CA ASP A 51 -4.37 -6.92 5.75
C ASP A 51 -4.45 -7.38 7.22
N GLY A 52 -5.58 -7.05 7.85
CA GLY A 52 -5.76 -7.16 9.28
C GLY A 52 -4.73 -6.31 10.05
N SER A 53 -3.72 -6.98 10.62
CA SER A 53 -2.65 -6.36 11.41
C SER A 53 -1.28 -6.32 10.70
N ARG A 54 -1.19 -6.81 9.46
CA ARG A 54 0.06 -6.87 8.71
C ARG A 54 0.17 -5.72 7.71
N PRO A 55 1.32 -5.03 7.67
CA PRO A 55 1.53 -3.96 6.71
C PRO A 55 1.72 -4.52 5.30
N LEU A 56 1.03 -3.94 4.33
CA LEU A 56 1.14 -4.28 2.91
C LEU A 56 1.21 -3.02 2.04
N ALA A 57 1.59 -3.21 0.79
CA ALA A 57 1.49 -2.23 -0.27
C ALA A 57 0.58 -2.79 -1.38
N GLU A 58 -0.43 -2.03 -1.76
CA GLU A 58 -1.18 -2.28 -2.98
C GLU A 58 -0.52 -1.52 -4.12
N VAL A 59 0.02 -2.25 -5.08
CA VAL A 59 0.69 -1.68 -6.26
C VAL A 59 -0.21 -1.89 -7.46
N THR A 60 -0.61 -0.78 -8.08
CA THR A 60 -1.34 -0.80 -9.35
C THR A 60 -0.34 -0.82 -10.50
N LEU A 61 -0.44 -1.86 -11.31
CA LEU A 61 0.40 -2.13 -12.47
C LEU A 61 -0.41 -1.97 -13.76
N VAL A 62 0.18 -1.33 -14.76
CA VAL A 62 -0.44 -1.10 -16.08
C VAL A 62 0.49 -1.58 -17.19
N HIS A 63 -0.07 -2.25 -18.20
CA HIS A 63 0.59 -2.64 -19.44
C HIS A 63 -0.37 -2.43 -20.62
N GLY A 64 -0.15 -1.37 -21.42
CA GLY A 64 -1.10 -1.00 -22.46
C GLY A 64 -2.48 -0.71 -21.86
N ASP A 65 -3.49 -1.44 -22.32
CA ASP A 65 -4.88 -1.34 -21.83
C ASP A 65 -5.19 -2.29 -20.66
N GLU A 66 -4.22 -3.15 -20.29
CA GLU A 66 -4.36 -4.04 -19.13
C GLU A 66 -3.88 -3.36 -17.85
N TRP A 67 -4.62 -3.57 -16.77
CA TRP A 67 -4.21 -3.17 -15.44
C TRP A 67 -4.53 -4.25 -14.42
N LYS A 68 -3.74 -4.28 -13.34
CA LYS A 68 -3.96 -5.16 -12.21
C LYS A 68 -3.45 -4.54 -10.92
N ILE A 69 -4.04 -4.95 -9.81
CA ILE A 69 -3.56 -4.60 -8.47
C ILE A 69 -2.87 -5.83 -7.90
N ILE A 70 -1.68 -5.65 -7.37
CA ILE A 70 -0.98 -6.69 -6.62
C ILE A 70 -0.65 -6.21 -5.21
N THR A 71 -0.74 -7.12 -4.26
CA THR A 71 -0.47 -6.86 -2.85
C THR A 71 0.92 -7.38 -2.49
N VAL A 72 1.77 -6.52 -1.94
CA VAL A 72 3.12 -6.86 -1.49
C VAL A 72 3.22 -6.66 0.02
N ARG A 73 3.71 -7.68 0.72
CA ARG A 73 3.93 -7.64 2.17
C ARG A 73 5.11 -6.73 2.52
N LEU A 74 4.96 -5.92 3.58
CA LEU A 74 5.98 -4.97 4.03
C LEU A 74 6.70 -5.37 5.33
N ASP A 75 6.38 -6.52 5.92
CA ASP A 75 6.97 -7.07 7.16
C ASP A 75 8.27 -7.88 6.95
#